data_AF-A0A2V7E5V4-F1
#
_entry.id   AF-A0A2V7E5V4-F1
#
_cell.length_a   1.000
_cell.length_b   1.000
_cell.length_c   1.000
_cell.angle_alpha   90.00
_cell.angle_beta   90.00
_cell.angle_gamma   90.00
#
_symmetry.space_group_name_H-M   'P 1'
#
loop_
_entity.id
_entity.type
_entity.pdbx_description
1 polymer ?
#
loop_
_entity_poly.entity_id
_entity_poly.type
_entity_poly.pdbx_seq_one_letter_code
_entity_poly.pdbx_strand_id
1 'polypeptide(L)' 'MRIPLLDVDDLDPELREGLTKWLAEGGDPNFYRLFGRLPERLKHFIRFYSPMVRRGLVEHRTKELVRLRLAQLNQCQY' A
#
# COMPACT_ATOMS: atom_id res chain seq x y z
N MET A 1 2.98 -15.40 14.45
CA MET A 1 1.68 -15.78 13.87
C MET A 1 1.50 -15.03 12.55
N ARG A 2 1.25 -15.73 11.44
CA ARG A 2 1.01 -15.10 10.12
C ARG A 2 -0.50 -14.89 9.96
N ILE A 3 -0.92 -13.68 9.61
CA ILE A 3 -2.34 -13.35 9.45
C ILE A 3 -2.79 -13.70 8.02
N PRO A 4 -3.90 -14.42 7.82
CA PRO A 4 -4.39 -14.75 6.48
C PRO A 4 -4.81 -13.48 5.71
N LEU A 5 -4.64 -13.53 4.39
CA LEU A 5 -5.07 -12.47 3.48
C LEU A 5 -6.57 -12.59 3.22
N LEU A 6 -7.28 -11.47 3.20
CA LEU A 6 -8.69 -11.45 2.79
C LEU A 6 -8.82 -11.72 1.30
N ASP A 7 -9.95 -12.29 0.89
CA ASP A 7 -10.31 -12.30 -0.53
C ASP A 7 -10.74 -10.91 -0.99
N VAL A 8 -10.54 -10.62 -2.27
CA VAL A 8 -10.80 -9.29 -2.84
C VAL A 8 -12.27 -8.91 -2.73
N ASP A 9 -13.15 -9.91 -2.79
CA ASP A 9 -14.61 -9.75 -2.67
C ASP A 9 -15.05 -9.42 -1.24
N ASP A 10 -14.20 -9.69 -0.24
CA ASP A 10 -14.45 -9.34 1.17
C ASP A 10 -13.93 -7.94 1.54
N LEU A 11 -13.21 -7.27 0.63
CA LEU A 11 -12.75 -5.91 0.86
C LEU A 11 -13.92 -4.93 0.87
N ASP A 12 -13.80 -3.91 1.71
CA ASP A 12 -14.62 -2.71 1.64
C ASP A 12 -14.66 -2.17 0.19
N PRO A 13 -15.83 -1.74 -0.33
CA PRO A 13 -15.98 -1.36 -1.74
C PRO A 13 -15.01 -0.26 -2.20
N GLU A 14 -14.72 0.74 -1.35
CA GLU A 14 -13.79 1.82 -1.68
C GLU A 14 -12.35 1.28 -1.79
N LEU A 15 -11.99 0.36 -0.88
CA LEU A 15 -10.69 -0.31 -0.93
C LEU A 15 -10.55 -1.22 -2.14
N ARG A 16 -11.64 -1.87 -2.58
CA ARG A 16 -11.65 -2.67 -3.80
C ARG A 16 -11.42 -1.80 -5.05
N GLU A 17 -12.06 -0.64 -5.13
CA GLU A 17 -11.80 0.32 -6.21
C GLU A 17 -10.35 0.83 -6.18
N GLY A 18 -9.84 1.15 -4.99
CA GLY A 18 -8.44 1.52 -4.79
C GLY A 18 -7.46 0.43 -5.23
N LEU A 19 -7.77 -0.83 -4.91
CA LEU A 19 -6.98 -1.98 -5.34
C LEU A 19 -6.96 -2.12 -6.86
N THR A 20 -8.09 -1.94 -7.54
CA THR A 20 -8.14 -1.99 -9.02
C THR A 20 -7.19 -0.96 -9.65
N LYS A 21 -7.17 0.27 -9.12
CA LYS A 21 -6.25 1.32 -9.59
C LYS A 21 -4.79 0.95 -9.29
N TRP A 22 -4.52 0.39 -8.12
CA TRP A 22 -3.19 -0.05 -7.72
C TRP A 22 -2.65 -1.18 -8.60
N LEU A 23 -3.47 -2.17 -8.92
CA LEU A 23 -3.12 -3.28 -9.82
C LEU A 23 -2.82 -2.77 -11.24
N ALA A 24 -3.57 -1.78 -11.74
CA ALA A 24 -3.32 -1.18 -13.05
C ALA A 24 -1.96 -0.48 -13.16
N GLU A 25 -1.37 -0.09 -12.01
CA GLU A 25 -0.03 0.49 -11.92
C GLU A 25 1.07 -0.56 -11.62
N GLY A 26 0.73 -1.86 -11.63
CA GLY A 26 1.66 -2.95 -11.35
C GLY A 26 1.87 -3.24 -9.86
N GLY A 27 0.99 -2.73 -9.00
CA GLY A 27 1.04 -2.94 -7.56
C GLY A 27 0.69 -4.38 -7.13
N ASP A 28 1.24 -4.81 -5.99
CA ASP A 28 0.87 -6.08 -5.35
C ASP A 28 -0.44 -5.97 -4.55
N PRO A 29 -1.35 -6.96 -4.60
CA PRO A 29 -2.63 -6.91 -3.90
C PRO A 29 -2.54 -7.17 -2.38
N ASN A 30 -1.46 -7.77 -1.89
CA ASN A 30 -1.41 -8.29 -0.53
C ASN A 30 -1.46 -7.19 0.53
N PHE A 31 -1.02 -5.96 0.24
CA PHE A 31 -1.15 -4.83 1.16
C PHE A 31 -2.61 -4.51 1.45
N TYR A 32 -3.43 -4.43 0.40
CA TYR A 32 -4.88 -4.24 0.51
C TYR A 32 -5.55 -5.45 1.17
N ARG A 33 -5.20 -6.67 0.77
CA ARG A 33 -5.77 -7.91 1.35
C ARG A 33 -5.40 -8.12 2.82
N LEU A 34 -4.23 -7.65 3.25
CA LEU A 34 -3.79 -7.71 4.63
C LEU A 34 -4.48 -6.64 5.47
N PHE A 35 -4.37 -5.36 5.10
CA PHE A 35 -4.91 -4.28 5.92
C PHE A 35 -6.41 -4.02 5.73
N GLY A 36 -7.03 -4.62 4.71
CA GLY A 36 -8.46 -4.50 4.42
C GLY A 36 -9.39 -4.96 5.55
N ARG A 37 -8.89 -5.79 6.48
CA ARG A 37 -9.62 -6.16 7.71
C ARG A 37 -9.81 -5.00 8.69
N LEU A 38 -9.10 -3.89 8.48
CA LEU A 38 -9.21 -2.63 9.23
C LEU A 38 -9.50 -1.49 8.24
N PRO A 39 -10.67 -1.49 7.58
CA PRO A 39 -10.89 -0.69 6.37
C PRO A 39 -10.70 0.80 6.63
N GLU A 40 -11.29 1.33 7.70
CA GLU A 40 -11.16 2.75 8.05
C GLU A 40 -9.72 3.16 8.36
N ARG A 41 -8.91 2.27 8.96
CA ARG A 41 -7.49 2.57 9.21
C ARG A 41 -6.70 2.58 7.92
N LEU A 42 -6.97 1.64 7.02
CA LEU A 42 -6.30 1.58 5.72
C LEU A 42 -6.65 2.80 4.85
N LYS A 43 -7.92 3.21 4.82
CA LYS A 43 -8.37 4.43 4.10
C LYS A 43 -7.65 5.68 4.62
N HIS A 44 -7.56 5.85 5.94
CA HIS A 44 -6.81 6.96 6.53
C HIS A 44 -5.31 6.89 6.21
N PHE A 45 -4.71 5.70 6.28
CA PHE A 45 -3.30 5.51 5.92
C PHE A 45 -3.04 5.89 4.47
N ILE A 46 -3.86 5.42 3.52
CA ILE A 46 -3.72 5.75 2.10
C ILE A 46 -3.85 7.25 1.87
N ARG A 47 -4.83 7.90 2.51
CA ARG A 47 -5.06 9.35 2.43
C ARG A 47 -3.86 10.16 2.92
N PHE A 48 -3.21 9.69 3.98
CA PHE A 48 -2.00 10.30 4.52
C PHE A 48 -0.75 10.01 3.66
N TYR A 49 -0.55 8.76 3.27
CA TYR A 49 0.71 8.28 2.70
C TYR A 49 0.83 8.54 1.20
N SER A 50 -0.26 8.41 0.44
CA SER A 50 -0.24 8.56 -1.03
C SER A 50 0.28 9.94 -1.48
N PRO A 51 -0.15 11.08 -0.90
CA PRO A 51 0.40 12.39 -1.25
C PRO A 51 1.90 12.51 -0.95
N MET A 52 2.36 11.94 0.17
CA MET A 52 3.77 11.97 0.55
C MET A 52 4.65 11.24 -0.47
N VAL A 53 4.18 10.11 -0.99
CA VAL A 53 4.89 9.35 -2.02
C VAL A 53 4.83 10.07 -3.37
N ARG A 54 3.63 10.50 -3.79
CA ARG A 54 3.38 10.94 -5.19
C ARG A 54 3.57 12.43 -5.46
N ARG A 55 3.63 13.29 -4.43
CA ARG A 55 3.67 14.76 -4.59
C ARG A 55 4.78 15.41 -3.77
N GLY A 56 5.08 16.68 -4.03
CA GLY A 56 6.09 17.46 -3.30
C GLY A 56 7.36 17.71 -4.10
N LEU A 57 8.39 18.27 -3.44
CA LEU A 57 9.61 18.75 -4.11
C LEU A 57 10.57 17.63 -4.51
N VAL A 58 10.60 16.53 -3.77
CA VAL A 58 11.47 15.38 -4.07
C VAL A 58 10.78 14.50 -5.10
N GLU A 59 11.53 14.10 -6.13
CA GLU A 59 11.00 13.27 -7.22
C GLU A 59 10.50 11.92 -6.69
N HIS A 60 9.46 11.39 -7.32
CA HIS A 60 8.90 10.08 -6.98
C HIS A 60 9.98 8.98 -6.98
N ARG A 61 10.84 8.96 -8.02
CA ARG A 61 11.94 7.99 -8.14
C ARG A 61 12.90 8.06 -6.95
N THR A 62 13.27 9.26 -6.51
CA THR A 62 14.17 9.47 -5.37
C THR A 62 13.58 8.90 -4.09
N LYS A 63 12.28 9.13 -3.85
CA LYS A 63 11.58 8.57 -2.69
C LYS A 63 11.54 7.05 -2.70
N GLU A 64 11.29 6.44 -3.85
CA GLU A 64 11.26 4.98 -3.98
C GLU A 64 12.65 4.36 -3.72
N LEU A 65 13.74 4.98 -4.19
CA LEU A 65 15.10 4.53 -3.85
C LEU A 65 15.38 4.60 -2.34
N VAL A 66 14.93 5.68 -1.67
CA VAL A 66 15.05 5.79 -0.20
C VAL A 66 14.24 4.70 0.50
N ARG A 67 13.02 4.42 0.03
CA ARG A 67 12.18 3.34 0.61
C ARG A 67 12.83 1.97 0.45
N LEU A 68 13.39 1.66 -0.72
CA LEU A 68 14.12 0.41 -0.95
C LEU A 68 15.34 0.31 -0.02
N ARG A 69 16.09 1.40 0.16
CA ARG A 69 17.22 1.41 1.09
C ARG A 69 16.79 1.19 2.53
N LEU A 70 15.70 1.83 2.96
CA LEU A 70 15.13 1.63 4.30
C LEU A 70 14.63 0.20 4.49
N ALA A 71 13.96 -0.38 3.49
CA ALA A 71 13.53 -1.78 3.53
C ALA A 71 14.71 -2.73 3.70
N GLN A 72 15.78 -2.55 2.92
CA GLN A 72 17.02 -3.33 3.04
C GLN A 72 17.64 -3.22 4.43
N LEU A 73 17.78 -2.00 4.97
CA LEU A 73 18.35 -1.77 6.30
C LEU A 73 17.53 -2.42 7.42
N ASN A 74 16.20 -2.51 7.23
CA ASN A 74 15.29 -3.14 8.18
C ASN A 74 14.99 -4.61 7.86
N GLN A 75 15.67 -5.20 6.87
CA GLN A 75 15.44 -6.59 6.42
C GLN A 75 13.95 -6.86 6.08
N CYS A 76 13.25 -5.84 5.57
CA CYS A 76 11.86 -5.96 5.13
C CYS A 76 11.85 -6.55 3.71
N GLN A 77 11.35 -7.78 3.58
CA GLN A 77 11.37 -8.57 2.33
C GLN A 77 10.05 -8.59 1.57
N TYR A 78 9.04 -7.89 2.08
CA TYR A 78 7.78 -7.69 1.36
C TYR A 78 7.98 -6.61 0.30
#